data_AF-A0A438ITU6-F1
#
_entry.id   AF-A0A438ITU6-F1
#
_cell.length_a   1.000
_cell.length_b   1.000
_cell.length_c   1.000
_cell.angle_alpha   90.00
_cell.angle_beta   90.00
_cell.angle_gamma   90.00
#
_symmetry.space_group_name_H-M   'P 1'
#
loop_
_entity.id
_entity.type
_entity.pdbx_description
1 polymer ?
#
loop_
_entity_poly.entity_id
_entity_poly.type
_entity_poly.pdbx_seq_one_letter_code
_entity_poly.pdbx_strand_id
1 'polypeptide(L)'
;MEDKGCPWKVTARAVGRTKIVQVHIFRNEHNHSLEDVSISEPVVRCNRATAMIDDVIRSNPDYLPRQICKDFRRQYGMQLNYCQAWNLKEKAKERIHVSIHGFQLGPRPIILIDSSHMSGPYKGALFSASSYDADDGMFPLAYDLFSSENYEDWLWFLEKLKMVIGERDVIIISDRHQGIIRSVSELNTKERKGKENALQMLDSIAYASSMKVSNGKAFLEVDLMERTCTCKAWQMSGIPCDHACAAIRRMGFDVFDYVDD
;
A
#
# COMPACT_ATOMS: atom_id res chain seq x y z
N MET A 1 -8.91 -42.12 28.08
CA MET A 1 -9.95 -41.23 28.64
C MET A 1 -9.79 -39.90 27.94
N GLU A 2 -10.83 -39.44 27.23
CA GLU A 2 -10.80 -38.16 26.51
C GLU A 2 -10.63 -37.01 27.51
N ASP A 3 -9.64 -36.17 27.27
CA ASP A 3 -9.40 -34.95 28.04
C ASP A 3 -10.54 -33.95 27.74
N LYS A 4 -11.57 -33.96 28.58
CA LYS A 4 -12.67 -33.00 28.50
C LYS A 4 -12.15 -31.66 29.05
N GLY A 5 -11.50 -30.89 28.17
CA GLY A 5 -10.96 -29.57 28.50
C GLY A 5 -11.99 -28.64 29.17
N CYS A 6 -11.47 -27.59 29.82
CA CYS A 6 -12.28 -26.71 30.67
C CYS A 6 -13.51 -26.12 29.96
N PRO A 7 -14.71 -26.17 30.59
CA PRO A 7 -15.92 -25.59 30.01
C PRO A 7 -15.95 -24.05 30.06
N TRP A 8 -15.02 -23.41 30.80
CA TRP A 8 -14.92 -21.96 30.89
C TRP A 8 -14.66 -21.32 29.53
N LYS A 9 -15.47 -20.33 29.18
CA LYS A 9 -15.35 -19.64 27.88
C LYS A 9 -16.00 -18.27 27.91
N VAL A 10 -15.27 -17.28 27.41
CA VAL A 10 -15.82 -15.96 27.06
C VAL A 10 -15.68 -15.75 25.56
N THR A 11 -16.76 -15.38 24.88
CA THR A 11 -16.72 -14.96 23.47
C THR A 11 -17.30 -13.57 23.37
N ALA A 12 -16.52 -12.64 22.83
CA ALA A 12 -16.92 -11.24 22.71
C ALA A 12 -16.58 -10.69 21.31
N ARG A 13 -17.33 -9.67 20.89
CA ARG A 13 -17.13 -8.96 19.61
C ARG A 13 -17.10 -7.45 19.86
N ALA A 14 -16.26 -6.73 19.14
CA ALA A 14 -16.29 -5.27 19.15
C ALA A 14 -17.62 -4.76 18.59
N VAL A 15 -18.19 -3.74 19.24
CA VAL A 15 -19.42 -3.07 18.79
C VAL A 15 -19.04 -1.97 17.81
N GLY A 16 -19.17 -2.26 16.51
CA GLY A 16 -18.81 -1.32 15.45
C GLY A 16 -17.35 -0.86 15.55
N ARG A 17 -17.12 0.46 15.51
CA ARG A 17 -15.79 1.10 15.68
C ARG A 17 -15.54 1.59 17.11
N THR A 18 -16.41 1.27 18.07
CA THR A 18 -16.27 1.74 19.44
C THR A 18 -15.20 0.95 20.21
N LYS A 19 -14.75 1.47 21.35
CA LYS A 19 -13.89 0.73 22.30
C LYS A 19 -14.66 -0.28 23.15
N ILE A 20 -15.95 -0.51 22.85
CA ILE A 20 -16.84 -1.37 23.61
C ILE A 20 -16.81 -2.77 23.01
N VAL A 21 -16.65 -3.77 23.86
CA VAL A 21 -16.70 -5.19 23.48
C VAL A 21 -17.99 -5.79 24.06
N GLN A 22 -18.84 -6.32 23.20
CA GLN A 22 -20.06 -7.02 23.60
C GLN A 22 -19.74 -8.51 23.80
N VAL A 23 -20.00 -9.02 25.00
CA VAL A 23 -19.88 -10.45 25.31
C VAL A 23 -21.14 -11.16 24.83
N HIS A 24 -20.97 -12.18 23.99
CA HIS A 24 -22.07 -13.01 23.46
C HIS A 24 -22.19 -14.35 24.17
N ILE A 25 -21.08 -14.87 24.72
CA ILE A 25 -21.05 -16.13 25.46
C ILE A 25 -20.20 -15.91 26.70
N PHE A 26 -20.75 -16.22 27.86
CA PHE A 26 -20.04 -16.26 29.14
C PHE A 26 -20.39 -17.56 29.86
N ARG A 27 -19.41 -18.48 29.94
CA ARG A 27 -19.48 -19.69 30.77
C ARG A 27 -18.41 -19.57 31.85
N ASN A 28 -18.83 -19.45 33.09
CA ASN A 28 -17.97 -19.22 34.25
C ASN A 28 -17.75 -20.46 35.11
N GLU A 29 -17.81 -21.64 34.50
CA GLU A 29 -17.59 -22.91 35.18
C GLU A 29 -16.17 -23.37 34.92
N HIS A 30 -15.43 -23.67 35.99
CA HIS A 30 -14.08 -24.20 35.92
C HIS A 30 -14.06 -25.63 36.46
N ASN A 31 -13.23 -26.47 35.85
CA ASN A 31 -12.94 -27.83 36.32
C ASN A 31 -11.45 -28.00 36.70
N HIS A 32 -10.75 -26.89 36.96
CA HIS A 32 -9.31 -26.85 37.26
C HIS A 32 -9.04 -25.81 38.36
N SER A 33 -7.88 -25.91 39.03
CA SER A 33 -7.49 -25.01 40.11
C SER A 33 -7.00 -23.65 39.59
N LEU A 34 -6.79 -22.70 40.51
CA LEU A 34 -6.22 -21.38 40.20
C LEU A 34 -4.72 -21.49 39.81
N GLU A 35 -4.03 -22.52 40.29
CA GLU A 35 -2.66 -22.84 39.90
C GLU A 35 -2.62 -23.33 38.45
N ASP A 36 -3.60 -24.12 38.02
CA ASP A 36 -3.72 -24.57 36.63
C ASP A 36 -3.95 -23.39 35.66
N VAL A 37 -4.67 -22.35 36.08
CA VAL A 37 -4.86 -21.11 35.29
C VAL A 37 -3.56 -20.35 35.14
N SER A 38 -2.75 -20.29 36.19
CA SER A 38 -1.46 -19.58 36.17
C SER A 38 -0.44 -20.21 35.22
N ILE A 39 -0.64 -21.50 34.89
CA ILE A 39 0.16 -22.28 33.95
C ILE A 39 -0.44 -22.20 32.53
N SER A 40 -1.71 -21.81 32.39
CA SER A 40 -2.40 -21.74 31.10
C SER A 40 -1.85 -20.62 30.21
N GLU A 41 -1.31 -20.99 29.05
CA GLU A 41 -0.79 -20.02 28.08
C GLU A 41 -1.91 -19.49 27.17
N PRO A 42 -2.18 -18.18 27.12
CA PRO A 42 -3.17 -17.62 26.22
C PRO A 42 -2.76 -17.86 24.75
N VAL A 43 -3.66 -18.46 23.97
CA VAL A 43 -3.40 -18.77 22.55
C VAL A 43 -3.98 -17.66 21.67
N VAL A 44 -3.11 -16.88 21.02
CA VAL A 44 -3.51 -15.94 19.95
C VAL A 44 -3.42 -16.63 18.59
N ARG A 45 -4.45 -16.43 17.76
CA ARG A 45 -4.44 -16.92 16.37
C ARG A 45 -3.27 -16.31 15.60
N CYS A 46 -2.56 -17.15 14.85
CA CYS A 46 -1.34 -16.80 14.13
C CYS A 46 -1.46 -15.49 13.33
N ASN A 47 -2.53 -15.28 12.55
CA ASN A 47 -2.67 -14.07 11.72
C ASN A 47 -2.67 -12.77 12.53
N ARG A 48 -3.25 -12.77 13.73
CA ARG A 48 -3.30 -11.58 14.60
C ARG A 48 -1.97 -11.35 15.31
N ALA A 49 -1.28 -12.43 15.72
CA ALA A 49 0.06 -12.36 16.27
C ALA A 49 1.11 -11.93 15.21
N THR A 50 0.93 -12.32 13.94
CA THR A 50 1.80 -11.88 12.84
C THR A 50 1.68 -10.37 12.63
N ALA A 51 0.45 -9.84 12.57
CA ALA A 51 0.23 -8.39 12.43
C ALA A 51 0.85 -7.56 13.57
N MET A 52 0.98 -8.12 14.78
CA MET A 52 1.61 -7.46 15.93
C MET A 52 3.14 -7.34 15.81
N ILE A 53 3.77 -8.10 14.91
CA ILE A 53 5.22 -8.09 14.70
C ILE A 53 5.64 -7.58 13.32
N ASP A 54 4.68 -7.30 12.43
CA ASP A 54 4.94 -6.87 11.04
C ASP A 54 5.89 -5.66 11.00
N ASP A 55 5.69 -4.64 11.84
CA ASP A 55 6.55 -3.45 11.88
C ASP A 55 7.98 -3.77 12.34
N VAL A 56 8.12 -4.63 13.35
CA VAL A 56 9.44 -5.04 13.88
C VAL A 56 10.23 -5.79 12.82
N ILE A 57 9.59 -6.71 12.10
CA ILE A 57 10.23 -7.48 11.03
C ILE A 57 10.51 -6.62 9.80
N ARG A 58 9.66 -5.62 9.52
CA ARG A 58 9.88 -4.66 8.43
C ARG A 58 11.10 -3.78 8.68
N SER A 59 11.25 -3.23 9.89
CA SER A 59 12.38 -2.38 10.26
C SER A 59 13.69 -3.16 10.46
N ASN A 60 13.61 -4.43 10.84
CA ASN A 60 14.78 -5.30 11.02
C ASN A 60 14.45 -6.74 10.58
N PRO A 61 14.67 -7.12 9.31
CA PRO A 61 14.39 -8.46 8.81
C PRO A 61 15.17 -9.58 9.51
N ASP A 62 16.30 -9.25 10.13
CA ASP A 62 17.17 -10.18 10.84
C ASP A 62 16.77 -10.39 12.30
N TYR A 63 15.75 -9.68 12.78
CA TYR A 63 15.25 -9.75 14.15
C TYR A 63 14.99 -11.20 14.60
N LEU A 64 15.64 -11.63 15.67
CA LEU A 64 15.73 -13.06 16.01
C LEU A 64 14.42 -13.55 16.64
N PRO A 65 13.97 -14.80 16.37
CA PRO A 65 12.80 -15.38 17.03
C PRO A 65 12.85 -15.32 18.56
N ARG A 66 14.05 -15.44 19.16
CA ARG A 66 14.24 -15.28 20.62
C ARG A 66 13.95 -13.86 21.11
N GLN A 67 14.24 -12.85 20.29
CA GLN A 67 13.91 -11.46 20.61
C GLN A 67 12.40 -11.24 20.50
N ILE A 68 11.75 -11.83 19.48
CA ILE A 68 10.29 -11.83 19.35
C ILE A 68 9.64 -12.44 20.61
N CYS A 69 10.10 -13.60 21.09
CA CYS A 69 9.58 -14.20 22.33
C CYS A 69 9.67 -13.24 23.53
N LYS A 70 10.82 -12.55 23.69
CA LYS A 70 11.04 -11.61 24.80
C LYS A 70 10.12 -10.40 24.70
N ASP A 71 10.03 -9.81 23.52
CA ASP A 71 9.26 -8.59 23.29
C ASP A 71 7.77 -8.86 23.35
N PHE A 72 7.31 -10.00 22.83
CA PHE A 72 5.91 -10.40 22.89
C PHE A 72 5.45 -10.62 24.34
N ARG A 73 6.32 -11.20 25.18
CA ARG A 73 6.07 -11.32 26.63
C ARG A 73 6.05 -9.96 27.31
N ARG A 74 7.03 -9.09 27.01
CA ARG A 74 7.16 -7.76 27.63
C ARG A 74 6.01 -6.83 27.29
N GLN A 75 5.57 -6.81 26.02
CA GLN A 75 4.57 -5.87 25.52
C GLN A 75 3.14 -6.37 25.73
N TYR A 76 2.90 -7.67 25.58
CA TYR A 76 1.55 -8.25 25.55
C TYR A 76 1.27 -9.24 26.67
N GLY A 77 2.25 -9.52 27.54
CA GLY A 77 2.10 -10.50 28.64
C GLY A 77 1.99 -11.95 28.18
N MET A 78 2.29 -12.22 26.91
CA MET A 78 2.07 -13.52 26.27
C MET A 78 3.38 -14.27 26.03
N GLN A 79 3.41 -15.56 26.35
CA GLN A 79 4.55 -16.41 26.05
C GLN A 79 4.41 -17.01 24.67
N LEU A 80 5.46 -16.86 23.85
CA LEU A 80 5.62 -17.59 22.59
C LEU A 80 6.78 -18.56 22.75
N ASN A 81 6.60 -19.79 22.29
CA ASN A 81 7.70 -20.70 22.08
C ASN A 81 8.52 -20.31 20.83
N TYR A 82 9.72 -20.86 20.69
CA TYR A 82 10.63 -20.52 19.59
C TYR A 82 10.01 -20.81 18.21
N CYS A 83 9.34 -21.96 18.06
CA CYS A 83 8.72 -22.35 16.80
C CYS A 83 7.57 -21.43 16.40
N GLN A 84 6.77 -20.98 17.37
CA GLN A 84 5.73 -19.98 17.15
C GLN A 84 6.34 -18.66 16.70
N ALA A 85 7.37 -18.16 17.40
CA ALA A 85 8.04 -16.92 17.03
C ALA A 85 8.71 -17.01 15.65
N TRP A 86 9.31 -18.16 15.31
CA TRP A 86 9.87 -18.42 13.98
C TRP A 86 8.78 -18.44 12.91
N ASN A 87 7.69 -19.17 13.11
CA ASN A 87 6.56 -19.20 12.17
C ASN A 87 5.90 -17.82 11.99
N LEU A 88 5.78 -17.03 13.05
CA LEU A 88 5.30 -15.66 12.96
C LEU A 88 6.26 -14.81 12.13
N LYS A 89 7.58 -14.91 12.38
CA LYS A 89 8.62 -14.22 11.62
C LYS A 89 8.57 -14.59 10.15
N GLU A 90 8.52 -15.88 9.82
CA GLU A 90 8.48 -16.34 8.44
C GLU A 90 7.18 -15.93 7.74
N LYS A 91 6.02 -15.96 8.42
CA LYS A 91 4.78 -15.41 7.86
C LYS A 91 4.81 -13.90 7.67
N ALA A 92 5.41 -13.15 8.59
CA ALA A 92 5.57 -11.70 8.46
C ALA A 92 6.49 -11.39 7.27
N LYS A 93 7.62 -12.11 7.18
CA LYS A 93 8.53 -12.06 6.04
C LYS A 93 7.81 -12.40 4.76
N GLU A 94 7.09 -13.51 4.69
CA GLU A 94 6.31 -13.92 3.53
C GLU A 94 5.31 -12.83 3.13
N ARG A 95 4.58 -12.20 4.06
CA ARG A 95 3.65 -11.10 3.70
C ARG A 95 4.36 -9.86 3.15
N ILE A 96 5.49 -9.48 3.74
CA ILE A 96 6.33 -8.36 3.27
C ILE A 96 6.95 -8.70 1.90
N HIS A 97 7.49 -9.91 1.78
CA HIS A 97 8.16 -10.42 0.59
C HIS A 97 7.16 -10.66 -0.54
N VAL A 98 5.95 -11.17 -0.27
CA VAL A 98 4.88 -11.33 -1.27
C VAL A 98 4.44 -9.99 -1.83
N SER A 99 4.48 -8.90 -1.06
CA SER A 99 4.13 -7.57 -1.60
C SER A 99 5.22 -7.06 -2.57
N ILE A 100 6.49 -7.12 -2.16
CA ILE A 100 7.61 -6.63 -3.00
C ILE A 100 7.91 -7.59 -4.16
N HIS A 101 8.04 -8.88 -3.87
CA HIS A 101 8.33 -9.93 -4.84
C HIS A 101 7.12 -10.23 -5.71
N GLY A 102 5.90 -10.15 -5.16
CA GLY A 102 4.66 -10.24 -5.95
C GLY A 102 4.51 -9.05 -6.89
N PHE A 103 4.97 -7.86 -6.51
CA PHE A 103 5.11 -6.75 -7.45
C PHE A 103 6.19 -7.02 -8.50
N GLN A 104 7.38 -7.46 -8.09
CA GLN A 104 8.52 -7.70 -8.99
C GLN A 104 8.29 -8.85 -9.98
N LEU A 105 7.51 -9.87 -9.62
CA LEU A 105 7.14 -10.98 -10.50
C LEU A 105 5.75 -10.85 -11.13
N GLY A 106 4.90 -10.00 -10.57
CA GLY A 106 3.51 -9.86 -10.99
C GLY A 106 3.40 -9.29 -12.41
N PRO A 107 2.28 -9.47 -13.10
CA PRO A 107 2.11 -8.99 -14.47
C PRO A 107 1.81 -7.48 -14.54
N ARG A 108 1.50 -6.81 -13.42
CA ARG A 108 1.03 -5.42 -13.38
C ARG A 108 2.10 -4.46 -12.89
N PRO A 109 2.67 -3.62 -13.77
CA PRO A 109 3.69 -2.66 -13.39
C PRO A 109 3.11 -1.32 -12.93
N ILE A 110 1.96 -1.28 -12.23
CA ILE A 110 1.29 -0.01 -11.86
C ILE A 110 1.50 0.28 -10.38
N ILE A 111 1.89 1.51 -10.06
CA ILE A 111 2.06 2.04 -8.71
C ILE A 111 1.23 3.31 -8.57
N LEU A 112 0.38 3.37 -7.55
CA LEU A 112 -0.29 4.59 -7.12
C LEU A 112 0.54 5.22 -6.01
N ILE A 113 0.84 6.52 -6.11
CA ILE A 113 1.42 7.28 -5.00
C ILE A 113 0.48 8.39 -4.57
N ASP A 114 0.37 8.60 -3.27
CA ASP A 114 -0.50 9.62 -2.69
C ASP A 114 0.08 10.13 -1.36
N SER A 115 -0.28 11.36 -0.99
CA SER A 115 0.00 11.93 0.32
C SER A 115 -1.30 12.21 1.07
N SER A 116 -1.28 12.01 2.38
CA SER A 116 -2.41 12.31 3.25
C SER A 116 -1.96 13.17 4.43
N HIS A 117 -2.50 14.38 4.52
CA HIS A 117 -2.24 15.26 5.66
C HIS A 117 -2.82 14.66 6.95
N MET A 118 -1.98 14.56 7.98
CA MET A 118 -2.43 14.11 9.29
C MET A 118 -3.04 15.28 10.07
N SER A 119 -4.17 15.01 10.71
CA SER A 119 -4.85 15.94 11.61
C SER A 119 -4.69 15.51 13.07
N GLY A 120 -4.78 16.47 14.00
CA GLY A 120 -4.66 16.22 15.43
C GLY A 120 -3.33 16.72 16.03
N PRO A 121 -2.90 16.18 17.19
CA PRO A 121 -1.72 16.67 17.91
C PRO A 121 -0.40 16.43 17.16
N TYR A 122 -0.38 15.48 16.22
CA TYR A 122 0.76 15.18 15.37
C TYR A 122 0.48 15.72 13.97
N LYS A 123 1.19 16.79 13.60
CA LYS A 123 1.17 17.36 12.24
C LYS A 123 2.11 16.55 11.34
N GLY A 124 1.82 16.54 10.04
CA GLY A 124 2.68 15.89 9.05
C GLY A 124 1.90 15.42 7.83
N ALA A 125 2.58 14.68 6.97
CA ALA A 125 2.01 14.02 5.81
C ALA A 125 2.44 12.55 5.79
N LEU A 126 1.48 11.64 5.60
CA LEU A 126 1.72 10.23 5.32
C LEU A 126 1.86 10.08 3.82
N PHE A 127 3.04 9.69 3.34
CA PHE A 127 3.23 9.33 1.95
C PHE A 127 3.03 7.84 1.81
N SER A 128 2.35 7.42 0.74
CA SER A 128 2.09 6.01 0.50
C SER A 128 2.24 5.68 -0.98
N ALA A 129 2.73 4.47 -1.25
CA ALA A 129 2.81 3.87 -2.56
C ALA A 129 2.10 2.51 -2.49
N SER A 130 1.15 2.28 -3.40
CA SER A 130 0.36 1.04 -3.47
C SER A 130 0.39 0.47 -4.88
N SER A 131 0.26 -0.84 -5.02
CA SER A 131 0.16 -1.53 -6.31
C SER A 131 -1.03 -2.50 -6.31
N TYR A 132 -1.21 -3.19 -7.43
CA TYR A 132 -2.29 -4.14 -7.65
C TYR A 132 -1.73 -5.51 -7.98
N ASP A 133 -2.29 -6.55 -7.36
CA ASP A 133 -1.99 -7.93 -7.69
C ASP A 133 -2.72 -8.36 -8.99
N ALA A 134 -2.57 -9.64 -9.35
CA ALA A 134 -3.21 -10.19 -10.55
C ALA A 134 -4.75 -10.19 -10.44
N ASP A 135 -5.29 -10.20 -9.22
CA ASP A 135 -6.72 -10.33 -8.89
C ASP A 135 -7.37 -8.96 -8.59
N ASP A 136 -6.78 -7.85 -9.06
CA ASP A 136 -7.22 -6.47 -8.80
C ASP A 136 -7.20 -6.06 -7.31
N GLY A 137 -6.56 -6.85 -6.45
CA GLY A 137 -6.35 -6.53 -5.04
C GLY A 137 -5.27 -5.46 -4.87
N MET A 138 -5.60 -4.35 -4.21
CA MET A 138 -4.61 -3.32 -3.88
C MET A 138 -3.78 -3.74 -2.65
N PHE A 139 -2.47 -3.55 -2.72
CA PHE A 139 -1.55 -3.78 -1.60
C PHE A 139 -0.52 -2.65 -1.49
N PRO A 140 -0.10 -2.29 -0.25
CA PRO A 140 0.90 -1.25 -0.05
C PRO A 140 2.30 -1.74 -0.42
N LEU A 141 3.03 -0.97 -1.22
CA LEU A 141 4.42 -1.16 -1.57
C LEU A 141 5.38 -0.46 -0.59
N ALA A 142 5.08 0.80 -0.26
CA ALA A 142 5.87 1.61 0.66
C ALA A 142 4.99 2.67 1.34
N TYR A 143 5.40 3.14 2.51
CA TYR A 143 4.83 4.31 3.15
C TYR A 143 5.87 4.93 4.09
N ASP A 144 5.75 6.22 4.35
CA ASP A 144 6.56 6.89 5.36
C ASP A 144 5.88 8.18 5.86
N LEU A 145 6.32 8.67 7.02
CA LEU A 145 5.78 9.86 7.69
C LEU A 145 6.76 11.03 7.58
N PHE A 146 6.27 12.14 7.05
CA PHE A 146 7.04 13.36 6.85
C PHE A 146 6.45 14.53 7.61
N SER A 147 7.30 15.53 7.86
CA SER A 147 6.90 16.75 8.57
C SER A 147 5.96 17.63 7.74
N SER A 148 6.08 17.59 6.40
CA SER A 148 5.26 18.34 5.46
C SER A 148 5.33 17.74 4.06
N GLU A 149 4.51 18.22 3.15
CA GLU A 149 4.53 17.80 1.76
C GLU A 149 5.40 18.73 0.92
N ASN A 150 6.71 18.48 0.91
CA ASN A 150 7.68 19.32 0.20
C ASN A 150 8.57 18.50 -0.74
N TYR A 151 9.40 19.19 -1.52
CA TYR A 151 10.30 18.60 -2.51
C TYR A 151 11.32 17.61 -1.90
N GLU A 152 11.94 17.96 -0.77
CA GLU A 152 12.98 17.12 -0.15
C GLU A 152 12.38 15.81 0.36
N ASP A 153 11.21 15.90 1.00
CA ASP A 153 10.47 14.74 1.52
C ASP A 153 10.01 13.82 0.36
N TRP A 154 9.50 14.39 -0.74
CA TRP A 154 9.13 13.64 -1.94
C TRP A 154 10.33 13.03 -2.66
N LEU A 155 11.45 13.75 -2.75
CA LEU A 155 12.68 13.25 -3.37
C LEU A 155 13.20 12.04 -2.60
N TRP A 156 13.28 12.16 -1.28
CA TRP A 156 13.75 11.06 -0.44
C TRP A 156 12.83 9.84 -0.56
N PHE A 157 11.50 10.04 -0.52
CA PHE A 157 10.54 8.95 -0.63
C PHE A 157 10.66 8.22 -1.97
N LEU A 158 10.77 8.97 -3.08
CA LEU A 158 10.93 8.40 -4.42
C LEU A 158 12.29 7.71 -4.62
N GLU A 159 13.37 8.22 -4.00
CA GLU A 159 14.67 7.54 -3.98
C GLU A 159 14.57 6.17 -3.29
N LYS A 160 13.85 6.07 -2.16
CA LYS A 160 13.62 4.78 -1.48
C LYS A 160 12.71 3.86 -2.27
N LEU A 161 11.65 4.40 -2.86
CA LEU A 161 10.73 3.62 -3.69
C LEU A 161 11.43 3.03 -4.91
N LYS A 162 12.34 3.79 -5.55
CA LYS A 162 13.17 3.30 -6.67
C LYS A 162 14.02 2.10 -6.28
N MET A 163 14.57 2.06 -5.06
CA MET A 163 15.31 0.89 -4.57
C MET A 163 14.44 -0.37 -4.50
N VAL A 164 13.15 -0.23 -4.20
CA VAL A 164 12.19 -1.34 -4.13
C VAL A 164 11.75 -1.79 -5.52
N ILE A 165 11.50 -0.82 -6.42
CA ILE A 165 11.13 -1.08 -7.83
C ILE A 165 12.26 -1.79 -8.58
N GLY A 166 13.51 -1.43 -8.32
CA GLY A 166 14.67 -1.95 -9.03
C GLY A 166 14.71 -1.47 -10.49
N GLU A 167 15.07 -2.39 -11.39
CA GLU A 167 15.18 -2.14 -12.85
C GLU A 167 13.86 -2.35 -13.61
N ARG A 168 12.76 -2.55 -12.89
CA ARG A 168 11.47 -2.83 -13.52
C ARG A 168 10.86 -1.55 -14.11
N ASP A 169 10.34 -1.66 -15.33
CA ASP A 169 9.53 -0.61 -15.96
C ASP A 169 8.18 -0.52 -15.27
N VAL A 170 7.83 0.66 -14.76
CA VAL A 170 6.62 0.88 -13.94
C VAL A 170 5.88 2.14 -14.32
N ILE A 171 4.55 2.07 -14.28
CA ILE A 171 3.61 3.18 -14.42
C ILE A 171 3.29 3.72 -13.05
N ILE A 172 3.64 4.99 -12.80
CA ILE A 172 3.31 5.67 -11.54
C ILE A 172 2.13 6.60 -11.80
N ILE A 173 1.08 6.49 -10.99
CA ILE A 173 -0.05 7.41 -11.00
C ILE A 173 0.02 8.21 -9.70
N SER A 174 0.08 9.53 -9.83
CA SER A 174 0.15 10.46 -8.71
C SER A 174 -0.77 11.64 -8.93
N ASP A 175 -0.99 12.43 -7.89
CA ASP A 175 -1.49 13.78 -8.05
C ASP A 175 -0.43 14.70 -8.71
N ARG A 176 -0.81 15.94 -9.03
CA ARG A 176 0.08 16.94 -9.64
C ARG A 176 0.77 17.81 -8.59
N HIS A 177 1.18 17.24 -7.45
CA HIS A 177 1.88 18.02 -6.44
C HIS A 177 3.26 18.48 -6.97
N GLN A 178 3.58 19.77 -6.80
CA GLN A 178 4.81 20.37 -7.33
C GLN A 178 6.09 19.73 -6.76
N GLY A 179 6.01 19.19 -5.54
CA GLY A 179 7.08 18.38 -4.95
C GLY A 179 7.39 17.15 -5.79
N ILE A 180 6.36 16.36 -6.14
CA ILE A 180 6.51 15.15 -6.97
C ILE A 180 7.11 15.48 -8.33
N ILE A 181 6.55 16.48 -9.03
CA ILE A 181 7.00 16.88 -10.38
C ILE A 181 8.51 17.21 -10.37
N ARG A 182 8.96 17.99 -9.37
CA ARG A 182 10.36 18.39 -9.24
C ARG A 182 11.26 17.22 -8.85
N SER A 183 10.86 16.41 -7.87
CA SER A 183 11.63 15.25 -7.40
C SER A 183 11.83 14.21 -8.50
N VAL A 184 10.78 13.96 -9.28
CA VAL A 184 10.84 13.11 -10.48
C VAL A 184 11.84 13.67 -11.48
N SER A 185 11.77 14.97 -11.81
CA SER A 185 12.70 15.60 -12.75
C SER A 185 14.17 15.44 -12.35
N GLU A 186 14.50 15.55 -11.06
CA GLU A 186 15.86 15.42 -10.54
C GLU A 186 16.38 13.97 -10.59
N LEU A 187 15.53 12.98 -10.32
CA LEU A 187 15.93 11.57 -10.44
C LEU A 187 16.36 11.24 -11.88
N ASN A 188 15.72 11.86 -12.87
CA ASN A 188 16.03 11.64 -14.28
C ASN A 188 17.35 12.28 -14.72
N THR A 189 17.66 13.46 -14.19
CA THR A 189 18.92 14.15 -14.52
C THR A 189 20.11 13.39 -13.92
N LYS A 190 19.94 12.77 -12.75
CA LYS A 190 20.93 11.87 -12.14
C LYS A 190 21.15 10.60 -12.98
N GLU A 191 20.10 9.99 -13.56
CA GLU A 191 20.24 8.80 -14.43
C GLU A 191 20.96 9.10 -15.77
N ARG A 192 20.73 10.28 -16.37
CA ARG A 192 21.31 10.66 -17.68
C ARG A 192 22.84 10.76 -17.72
N LYS A 193 23.52 10.87 -16.58
CA LYS A 193 24.99 10.85 -16.50
C LYS A 193 25.59 9.43 -16.52
N GLY A 194 24.76 8.38 -16.55
CA GLY A 194 25.18 7.01 -16.22
C GLY A 194 25.24 5.97 -17.34
N LYS A 195 24.38 5.97 -18.36
CA LYS A 195 24.34 4.96 -19.47
C LYS A 195 23.23 5.32 -20.47
N GLU A 196 23.47 5.08 -21.77
CA GLU A 196 22.61 5.45 -22.90
C GLU A 196 21.22 4.75 -23.00
N ASN A 197 20.74 4.00 -22.00
CA ASN A 197 19.47 3.24 -22.11
C ASN A 197 18.51 3.36 -20.89
N ALA A 198 18.57 4.42 -20.08
CA ALA A 198 17.72 4.58 -18.89
C ALA A 198 16.61 5.64 -19.08
N LEU A 199 15.69 5.42 -20.03
CA LEU A 199 14.53 6.31 -20.30
C LEU A 199 13.22 5.80 -19.68
N GLN A 200 13.26 4.81 -18.79
CA GLN A 200 12.10 3.94 -18.51
C GLN A 200 11.17 4.37 -17.38
N MET A 201 11.60 5.21 -16.43
CA MET A 201 10.77 5.54 -15.27
C MET A 201 9.69 6.60 -15.56
N LEU A 202 9.79 7.34 -16.68
CA LEU A 202 9.05 8.58 -16.90
C LEU A 202 7.95 8.55 -17.95
N ASP A 203 8.10 7.82 -19.05
CA ASP A 203 7.02 7.66 -20.05
C ASP A 203 5.78 6.98 -19.45
N SER A 204 5.95 6.46 -18.23
CA SER A 204 4.99 5.67 -17.49
C SER A 204 4.34 6.47 -16.36
N ILE A 205 4.76 7.71 -16.05
CA ILE A 205 4.00 8.54 -15.08
C ILE A 205 2.77 9.11 -15.78
N ALA A 206 1.68 8.38 -15.73
CA ALA A 206 0.38 8.89 -16.14
C ALA A 206 -0.13 9.83 -15.04
N TYR A 207 0.15 11.13 -15.19
CA TYR A 207 -0.70 12.14 -14.57
C TYR A 207 -2.12 11.86 -15.07
N ALA A 208 -3.12 11.87 -14.17
CA ALA A 208 -4.52 11.48 -14.43
C ALA A 208 -5.26 12.40 -15.44
N SER A 209 -4.69 12.58 -16.62
CA SER A 209 -5.02 13.57 -17.63
C SER A 209 -4.79 13.06 -19.06
N SER A 210 -3.97 12.01 -19.28
CA SER A 210 -3.87 11.34 -20.57
C SER A 210 -4.50 9.94 -20.54
N MET A 211 -5.37 9.66 -21.50
CA MET A 211 -6.18 8.43 -21.56
C MET A 211 -6.02 7.74 -22.92
N LYS A 212 -5.78 6.43 -22.90
CA LYS A 212 -5.77 5.60 -24.11
C LYS A 212 -7.18 5.06 -24.38
N VAL A 213 -7.78 5.48 -25.49
CA VAL A 213 -9.10 5.05 -25.97
C VAL A 213 -8.91 4.10 -27.16
N SER A 214 -9.54 2.92 -27.15
CA SER A 214 -9.47 1.95 -28.25
C SER A 214 -10.75 1.99 -29.08
N ASN A 215 -10.61 2.05 -30.41
CA ASN A 215 -11.76 2.01 -31.33
C ASN A 215 -11.76 0.72 -32.18
N GLY A 216 -11.31 -0.39 -31.59
CA GLY A 216 -11.28 -1.73 -32.22
C GLY A 216 -10.25 -1.95 -33.33
N LYS A 217 -9.59 -0.91 -33.86
CA LYS A 217 -8.54 -1.02 -34.89
C LYS A 217 -7.24 -0.24 -34.59
N ALA A 218 -7.26 0.72 -33.65
CA ALA A 218 -6.09 1.47 -33.21
C ALA A 218 -6.28 1.99 -31.77
N PHE A 219 -5.17 2.20 -31.06
CA PHE A 219 -5.15 2.92 -29.78
C PHE A 219 -4.95 4.40 -30.05
N LEU A 220 -5.84 5.23 -29.50
CA LEU A 220 -5.79 6.67 -29.63
C LEU A 220 -5.54 7.28 -28.25
N GLU A 221 -4.59 8.19 -28.16
CA GLU A 221 -4.21 8.84 -26.92
C GLU A 221 -4.86 10.22 -26.90
N VAL A 222 -5.54 10.51 -25.80
CA VAL A 222 -6.23 11.77 -25.53
C VAL A 222 -5.54 12.42 -24.35
N ASP A 223 -5.06 13.65 -24.49
CA ASP A 223 -4.60 14.48 -23.38
C ASP A 223 -5.63 15.58 -23.12
N LEU A 224 -6.28 15.51 -21.96
CA LEU A 224 -7.33 16.45 -21.56
C LEU A 224 -6.79 17.82 -21.14
N MET A 225 -5.48 17.94 -20.86
CA MET A 225 -4.86 19.17 -20.39
C MET A 225 -4.28 19.97 -21.54
N GLU A 226 -3.60 19.29 -22.46
CA GLU A 226 -3.15 19.88 -23.71
C GLU A 226 -4.29 20.02 -24.73
N ARG A 227 -5.51 19.59 -24.37
CA ARG A 227 -6.70 19.55 -25.24
C ARG A 227 -6.39 18.88 -26.58
N THR A 228 -5.66 17.77 -26.52
CA THR A 228 -5.15 17.07 -27.71
C THR A 228 -5.63 15.63 -27.81
N CYS A 229 -5.75 15.15 -29.03
CA CYS A 229 -5.94 13.73 -29.32
C CYS A 229 -5.04 13.29 -30.48
N THR A 230 -4.55 12.05 -30.49
CA THR A 230 -3.78 11.51 -31.62
C THR A 230 -4.57 11.44 -32.92
N CYS A 231 -5.91 11.46 -32.86
CA CYS A 231 -6.76 11.63 -34.06
C CYS A 231 -6.72 13.06 -34.65
N LYS A 232 -6.06 14.02 -33.97
CA LYS A 232 -5.91 15.44 -34.33
C LYS A 232 -7.18 16.27 -34.45
N ALA A 233 -8.37 15.66 -34.37
CA ALA A 233 -9.64 16.37 -34.55
C ALA A 233 -9.88 17.47 -33.49
N TRP A 234 -9.47 17.25 -32.23
CA TRP A 234 -9.65 18.26 -31.17
C TRP A 234 -8.76 19.48 -31.41
N GLN A 235 -7.49 19.25 -31.73
CA GLN A 235 -6.53 20.33 -32.01
C GLN A 235 -6.90 21.17 -33.23
N MET A 236 -7.62 20.59 -34.18
CA MET A 236 -8.02 21.26 -35.41
C MET A 236 -9.31 22.06 -35.26
N SER A 237 -10.20 21.62 -34.36
CA SER A 237 -11.55 22.20 -34.24
C SER A 237 -11.76 23.04 -33.00
N GLY A 238 -10.90 22.92 -31.98
CA GLY A 238 -11.13 23.51 -30.65
C GLY A 238 -12.26 22.81 -29.87
N ILE A 239 -12.84 21.75 -30.43
CA ILE A 239 -13.99 21.02 -29.87
C ILE A 239 -13.55 19.59 -29.54
N PRO A 240 -13.88 19.04 -28.36
CA PRO A 240 -13.56 17.66 -28.01
C PRO A 240 -14.09 16.66 -29.05
N CYS A 241 -13.20 15.88 -29.66
CA CYS A 241 -13.58 14.80 -30.58
C CYS A 241 -14.27 13.62 -29.86
N ASP A 242 -14.83 12.64 -30.59
CA ASP A 242 -15.52 11.51 -29.96
C ASP A 242 -14.65 10.74 -28.95
N HIS A 243 -13.35 10.63 -29.23
CA HIS A 243 -12.38 10.01 -28.31
C HIS A 243 -12.16 10.85 -27.05
N ALA A 244 -12.07 12.17 -27.22
CA ALA A 244 -11.95 13.11 -26.12
C ALA A 244 -13.21 13.15 -25.25
N CYS A 245 -14.38 13.19 -25.86
CA CYS A 245 -15.67 13.10 -25.18
C CYS A 245 -15.78 11.81 -24.35
N ALA A 246 -15.32 10.68 -24.89
CA ALA A 246 -15.30 9.41 -24.16
C ALA A 246 -14.35 9.45 -22.96
N ALA A 247 -13.16 10.07 -23.12
CA ALA A 247 -12.20 10.27 -22.04
C ALA A 247 -12.75 11.20 -20.93
N ILE A 248 -13.29 12.37 -21.31
CA ILE A 248 -13.88 13.36 -20.39
C ILE A 248 -15.02 12.73 -19.57
N ARG A 249 -15.97 12.06 -20.22
CA ARG A 249 -17.10 11.41 -19.55
C ARG A 249 -16.67 10.27 -18.62
N ARG A 250 -15.63 9.52 -18.99
CA ARG A 250 -15.08 8.46 -18.16
C ARG A 250 -14.42 9.00 -16.89
N MET A 251 -13.89 10.23 -16.93
CA MET A 251 -13.35 10.93 -15.77
C MET A 251 -14.39 11.68 -14.95
N GLY A 252 -15.66 11.67 -15.39
CA GLY A 252 -16.77 12.33 -14.69
C GLY A 252 -16.79 13.86 -14.83
N PHE A 253 -16.09 14.42 -15.80
CA PHE A 253 -16.10 15.86 -16.11
C PHE A 253 -17.21 16.21 -17.10
N ASP A 254 -17.61 17.49 -17.14
CA ASP A 254 -18.51 18.00 -18.16
C ASP A 254 -17.73 18.28 -19.45
N VAL A 255 -18.28 17.86 -20.60
CA VAL A 255 -17.67 18.07 -21.92
C VAL A 255 -17.70 19.54 -22.32
N PHE A 256 -18.69 20.30 -21.85
CA PHE A 256 -18.83 21.71 -22.20
C PHE A 256 -17.71 22.59 -21.62
N ASP A 257 -17.07 22.17 -20.53
CA ASP A 257 -15.90 22.88 -19.93
C ASP A 257 -14.63 22.82 -20.81
N TYR A 258 -14.69 22.05 -21.91
CA TYR A 258 -13.54 21.72 -22.76
C TYR A 258 -13.72 22.17 -24.22
N VAL A 259 -14.74 22.97 -24.50
CA VAL A 259 -14.96 23.63 -25.80
C VAL A 259 -14.27 25.00 -25.76
N ASP A 260 -13.46 25.31 -26.78
CA ASP A 260 -12.88 26.65 -26.94
C ASP A 260 -13.96 27.63 -27.47
N ASP A 261 -13.96 28.88 -26.97
CA ASP A 261 -14.87 29.97 -27.40
C ASP A 261 -14.59 30.48 -28.83
#